data_AF-A0A964U2E2-F1
#
_entry.id   AF-A0A964U2E2-F1
#
_cell.length_a   1.000
_cell.length_b   1.000
_cell.length_c   1.000
_cell.angle_alpha   90.00
_cell.angle_beta   90.00
_cell.angle_gamma   90.00
#
_symmetry.space_group_name_H-M   'P 1'
#
loop_
_entity.id
_entity.type
_entity.pdbx_description
1 polymer ?
#
loop_
_entity_poly.entity_id
_entity_poly.type
_entity_poly.pdbx_seq_one_letter_code
_entity_poly.pdbx_strand_id
1 'polypeptide(L)'
;MSGARLASHVWVAAYLRRLQLAAIPAYVTAKGDATAGAVLVKLALLDGTARAYLRRYDFERDARVWDVLVDGPEPDVDAAITRQRGFDGDLWVIEVEDARGRHLLDEDGLA
;
A
#
# COMPACT_ATOMS: atom_id res chain seq x y z
N MET A 1 1.51 -4.42 -24.33
CA MET A 1 0.53 -5.48 -24.02
C MET A 1 0.07 -5.26 -22.60
N SER A 2 -1.21 -4.99 -22.37
CA SER A 2 -1.77 -4.82 -21.02
C SER A 2 -1.54 -6.12 -20.24
N GLY A 3 -0.59 -6.12 -19.30
CA GLY A 3 -0.32 -7.28 -18.46
C GLY A 3 -1.56 -7.61 -17.64
N ALA A 4 -1.92 -8.89 -17.55
CA ALA A 4 -3.10 -9.34 -16.83
C ALA A 4 -3.13 -8.75 -15.41
N ARG A 5 -4.20 -8.01 -15.08
CA ARG A 5 -4.39 -7.44 -13.74
C ARG A 5 -4.63 -8.59 -12.75
N LEU A 6 -3.72 -8.78 -11.80
CA LEU A 6 -3.94 -9.66 -10.67
C LEU A 6 -5.14 -9.20 -9.84
N ALA A 7 -5.93 -10.15 -9.35
CA ALA A 7 -6.95 -9.87 -8.35
C ALA A 7 -6.30 -9.29 -7.08
N SER A 8 -6.95 -8.31 -6.45
CA SER A 8 -6.38 -7.56 -5.33
C SER A 8 -5.89 -8.46 -4.20
N HIS A 9 -6.67 -9.48 -3.80
CA HIS A 9 -6.25 -10.41 -2.74
C HIS A 9 -4.98 -11.20 -3.08
N VAL A 10 -4.75 -11.53 -4.36
CA VAL A 10 -3.55 -12.24 -4.82
C VAL A 10 -2.33 -11.33 -4.68
N TRP A 11 -2.47 -10.07 -5.11
CA TRP A 11 -1.41 -9.07 -4.95
C TRP A 11 -1.08 -8.84 -3.48
N VAL A 12 -2.10 -8.64 -2.64
CA VAL A 12 -1.93 -8.42 -1.18
C VAL A 12 -1.21 -9.61 -0.53
N ALA A 13 -1.62 -10.84 -0.85
CA ALA A 13 -0.97 -12.04 -0.32
C ALA A 13 0.50 -12.14 -0.76
N ALA A 14 0.80 -11.84 -2.02
CA ALA A 14 2.18 -11.84 -2.53
C ALA A 14 3.04 -10.77 -1.83
N TYR A 15 2.48 -9.59 -1.60
CA TYR A 15 3.16 -8.50 -0.92
C TYR A 15 3.50 -8.85 0.53
N LEU A 16 2.50 -9.31 1.30
CA LEU A 16 2.70 -9.75 2.69
C LEU A 16 3.73 -10.88 2.79
N ARG A 17 3.73 -11.82 1.83
CA ARG A 17 4.70 -12.91 1.81
C ARG A 17 6.13 -12.40 1.63
N ARG A 18 6.36 -11.41 0.76
CA ARG A 18 7.69 -10.83 0.54
C ARG A 18 8.19 -10.07 1.77
N LEU A 19 7.32 -9.26 2.38
CA LEU A 19 7.64 -8.57 3.64
C LEU A 19 7.99 -9.58 4.76
N GLN A 20 7.22 -10.67 4.88
CA GLN A 20 7.50 -11.73 5.83
C GLN A 20 8.87 -12.38 5.60
N LEU A 21 9.23 -12.67 4.34
CA LEU A 21 10.54 -13.22 3.98
C LEU A 21 11.68 -12.25 4.31
N ALA A 22 11.43 -10.94 4.23
CA ALA A 22 12.36 -9.89 4.62
C ALA A 22 12.36 -9.57 6.13
N ALA A 23 11.57 -10.31 6.93
CA ALA A 23 11.34 -10.08 8.36
C ALA A 23 10.85 -8.65 8.66
N ILE A 24 9.98 -8.11 7.80
CA ILE A 24 9.31 -6.82 7.98
C ILE A 24 7.88 -7.09 8.45
N PRO A 25 7.49 -6.63 9.67
CA PRO A 25 6.11 -6.75 10.15
C PRO A 25 5.14 -5.99 9.25
N ALA A 26 4.02 -6.62 8.92
CA ALA A 26 2.96 -5.99 8.16
C ALA A 26 1.59 -6.61 8.44
N TYR A 27 0.57 -5.76 8.42
CA TYR A 27 -0.79 -6.11 8.86
C TYR A 27 -1.82 -5.53 7.90
N VAL A 28 -2.85 -6.32 7.57
CA VAL A 28 -4.03 -5.79 6.89
C VAL A 28 -4.92 -5.14 7.93
N THR A 29 -4.95 -3.81 7.97
CA THR A 29 -5.75 -3.03 8.91
C THR A 29 -7.16 -2.73 8.36
N ALA A 30 -7.32 -2.82 7.04
CA ALA A 30 -8.63 -2.83 6.39
C ALA A 30 -8.64 -3.77 5.19
N LYS A 31 -9.66 -4.61 5.12
CA LYS A 31 -9.93 -5.50 3.99
C LYS A 31 -10.87 -4.82 3.01
N GLY A 32 -10.48 -4.80 1.74
CA GLY A 32 -11.27 -4.29 0.62
C GLY A 32 -11.86 -5.40 -0.25
N ASP A 33 -12.33 -5.03 -1.45
CA ASP A 33 -12.83 -6.00 -2.42
C ASP A 33 -11.71 -6.95 -2.88
N ALA A 34 -12.01 -8.25 -2.93
CA ALA A 34 -11.00 -9.28 -3.20
C ALA A 34 -10.47 -9.27 -4.64
N THR A 35 -11.24 -8.75 -5.59
CA THR A 35 -10.96 -8.87 -7.03
C THR A 35 -10.40 -7.57 -7.60
N ALA A 36 -11.02 -6.44 -7.31
CA ALA A 36 -10.77 -5.16 -7.94
C ALA A 36 -10.47 -4.02 -6.95
N GLY A 37 -10.55 -4.25 -5.64
CA GLY A 37 -10.29 -3.23 -4.62
C GLY A 37 -8.93 -2.55 -4.77
N ALA A 38 -8.87 -1.23 -4.58
CA ALA A 38 -7.62 -0.49 -4.56
C ALA A 38 -6.76 -0.91 -3.35
N VAL A 39 -5.47 -0.58 -3.39
CA VAL A 39 -4.54 -0.88 -2.28
C VAL A 39 -3.81 0.38 -1.86
N LEU A 40 -3.85 0.65 -0.56
CA LEU A 40 -3.05 1.66 0.13
C LEU A 40 -2.09 0.97 1.08
N VAL A 41 -0.86 1.46 1.13
CA VAL A 41 0.18 0.97 2.03
C VAL A 41 0.65 2.11 2.93
N LYS A 42 0.51 1.94 4.25
CA LYS A 42 1.12 2.81 5.26
C LYS A 42 2.46 2.20 5.66
N LEU A 43 3.51 2.99 5.64
CA LEU A 43 4.82 2.67 6.21
C LEU A 43 4.99 3.49 7.48
N ALA A 44 4.94 2.84 8.64
CA ALA A 44 5.27 3.43 9.93
C ALA A 44 6.80 3.34 10.15
N LEU A 45 7.44 4.49 10.40
CA LEU A 45 8.89 4.60 10.57
C LEU A 45 9.33 4.39 12.03
N LEU A 46 8.38 4.13 12.94
CA LEU A 46 8.62 3.83 14.36
C LEU A 46 9.33 4.97 15.14
N ASP A 47 9.28 6.19 14.59
CA ASP A 47 9.77 7.42 15.20
C ASP A 47 8.63 8.46 15.40
N GLY A 48 7.38 8.02 15.26
CA GLY A 48 6.18 8.87 15.30
C GLY A 48 5.80 9.46 13.95
N THR A 49 6.55 9.14 12.89
CA THR A 49 6.21 9.51 11.51
C THR A 49 5.83 8.29 10.65
N ALA A 50 5.08 8.56 9.59
CA ALA A 50 4.67 7.54 8.64
C ALA A 50 4.53 8.13 7.24
N ARG A 51 4.41 7.26 6.25
CA ARG A 51 4.10 7.62 4.87
C ARG A 51 3.06 6.68 4.29
N ALA A 52 2.03 7.23 3.66
CA ALA A 52 1.02 6.47 2.94
C ALA A 52 1.27 6.51 1.43
N TYR A 53 1.24 5.35 0.81
CA TYR A 53 1.37 5.15 -0.63
C TYR A 53 0.04 4.67 -1.21
N LEU A 54 -0.36 5.23 -2.34
CA LEU A 54 -1.53 4.80 -3.08
C LEU A 54 -1.13 4.34 -4.48
N ARG A 55 -1.62 3.17 -4.89
CA ARG A 55 -1.37 2.70 -6.25
C ARG A 55 -2.32 3.40 -7.22
N ARG A 56 -1.75 4.11 -8.21
CA ARG A 56 -2.50 4.82 -9.24
C ARG A 56 -2.07 4.38 -10.64
N TYR A 57 -2.91 4.67 -11.62
CA TYR A 57 -2.55 4.54 -13.03
C TYR A 57 -1.96 5.86 -13.50
N ASP A 58 -0.73 5.82 -13.98
CA ASP A 58 -0.07 6.92 -14.66
C ASP A 58 -0.36 6.79 -16.16
N PHE A 59 -1.13 7.74 -16.68
CA PHE A 59 -1.53 7.75 -18.09
C PHE A 59 -0.37 8.12 -19.04
N GLU A 60 0.64 8.86 -18.58
CA GLU A 60 1.79 9.24 -19.41
C GLU A 60 2.74 8.05 -19.56
N ARG A 61 2.92 7.27 -18.49
CA ARG A 61 3.79 6.08 -18.47
C ARG A 61 3.08 4.81 -18.91
N ASP A 62 1.76 4.87 -19.14
CA ASP A 62 0.89 3.73 -19.41
C ASP A 62 1.12 2.58 -18.42
N ALA A 63 1.28 2.93 -17.14
CA ALA A 63 1.74 2.02 -16.09
C ALA A 63 1.08 2.30 -14.75
N ARG A 64 1.12 1.31 -13.85
CA ARG A 64 0.78 1.55 -12.44
C ARG A 64 2.01 2.03 -11.71
N VAL A 65 1.80 2.99 -10.82
CA VAL A 65 2.85 3.56 -9.98
C VAL A 65 2.33 3.73 -8.56
N TRP A 66 3.26 3.73 -7.61
CA TRP A 66 3.00 4.09 -6.24
C TRP A 66 3.29 5.57 -6.03
N ASP A 67 2.23 6.33 -5.71
CA ASP A 67 2.37 7.73 -5.34
C ASP A 67 2.33 7.88 -3.82
N VAL A 68 3.10 8.83 -3.30
CA VAL A 68 2.92 9.29 -1.93
C VAL A 68 1.61 10.06 -1.82
N LEU A 69 0.68 9.56 -1.00
CA LEU A 69 -0.55 10.25 -0.66
C LEU A 69 -0.28 11.34 0.38
N VAL A 70 0.45 10.98 1.44
CA VAL A 70 0.83 11.87 2.54
C VAL A 70 2.04 11.28 3.27
N ASP A 71 2.85 12.15 3.85
CA ASP A 71 4.00 11.85 4.69
C ASP A 71 4.01 12.87 5.84
N GLY A 72 4.40 12.43 7.05
CA GLY A 72 4.52 13.31 8.21
C GLY A 72 4.20 12.57 9.51
N PRO A 73 3.73 13.30 10.54
CA PRO A 73 3.28 12.70 11.79
C PRO A 73 2.26 11.60 11.55
N GLU A 74 2.45 10.45 12.20
CA GLU A 74 1.61 9.27 12.01
C GLU A 74 0.10 9.55 12.19
N PRO A 75 -0.36 10.35 13.18
CA PRO A 75 -1.78 10.69 13.31
C PRO A 75 -2.37 11.40 12.09
N ASP A 76 -1.60 12.24 11.41
CA ASP A 76 -2.05 12.97 10.21
C ASP A 76 -2.17 12.03 9.01
N VAL A 77 -1.25 11.06 8.92
CA VAL A 77 -1.27 9.99 7.93
C VAL A 77 -2.49 9.09 8.14
N ASP A 78 -2.74 8.66 9.37
CA ASP A 78 -3.90 7.86 9.75
C ASP A 78 -5.24 8.57 9.45
N ALA A 79 -5.29 9.88 9.73
CA ALA A 79 -6.45 10.70 9.38
C ALA A 79 -6.69 10.75 7.87
N ALA A 80 -5.62 10.84 7.06
CA ALA A 80 -5.73 10.80 5.61
C ALA A 80 -6.20 9.44 5.08
N ILE A 81 -5.68 8.35 5.63
CA ILE A 81 -6.10 6.98 5.30
C ILE A 81 -7.58 6.78 5.63
N THR A 82 -8.01 7.24 6.81
CA THR A 82 -9.42 7.19 7.24
C THR A 82 -10.32 7.95 6.26
N ARG A 83 -9.90 9.14 5.80
CA ARG A 83 -10.64 9.88 4.78
C ARG A 83 -10.73 9.10 3.46
N GLN A 84 -9.64 8.50 3.00
CA GLN A 84 -9.67 7.69 1.77
C GLN A 84 -10.62 6.50 1.87
N ARG A 85 -10.64 5.82 3.01
CA ARG A 85 -11.61 4.75 3.28
C ARG A 85 -13.06 5.24 3.34
N GLY A 86 -13.29 6.48 3.73
CA GLY A 86 -14.61 7.11 3.68
C GLY A 86 -15.10 7.35 2.24
N PHE A 87 -14.18 7.57 1.29
CA PHE A 87 -14.50 7.72 -0.13
C PHE A 87 -14.60 6.38 -0.86
N ASP A 88 -13.72 5.43 -0.53
CA ASP A 88 -13.67 4.09 -1.13
C ASP A 88 -13.76 3.00 -0.05
N GLY A 89 -14.95 2.43 0.10
CA GLY A 89 -15.21 1.34 1.03
C GLY A 89 -14.47 0.05 0.68
N ASP A 90 -14.09 -0.14 -0.58
CA ASP A 90 -13.43 -1.33 -1.12
C ASP A 90 -11.89 -1.23 -1.08
N LEU A 91 -11.36 -0.18 -0.45
CA LEU A 91 -9.93 0.04 -0.28
C LEU A 91 -9.31 -0.95 0.72
N TRP A 92 -8.28 -1.67 0.28
CA TRP A 92 -7.36 -2.39 1.17
C TRP A 92 -6.39 -1.41 1.81
N VAL A 93 -6.16 -1.57 3.12
CA VAL A 93 -5.10 -0.86 3.83
C VAL A 93 -4.18 -1.88 4.46
N ILE A 94 -2.90 -1.75 4.14
CA ILE A 94 -1.81 -2.55 4.69
C ILE A 94 -0.89 -1.61 5.44
N GLU A 95 -0.63 -1.91 6.70
CA GLU A 95 0.38 -1.24 7.50
C GLU A 95 1.67 -2.06 7.48
N VAL A 96 2.79 -1.38 7.30
CA VAL A 96 4.15 -1.92 7.27
C VAL A 96 4.95 -1.16 8.32
N GLU A 97 5.63 -1.87 9.21
CA GLU A 97 6.41 -1.27 10.30
C GLU A 97 7.89 -1.50 10.05
N ASP A 98 8.65 -0.45 9.71
CA ASP A 98 10.08 -0.58 9.51
C ASP A 98 10.81 0.76 9.72
N ALA A 99 11.63 0.83 10.77
CA ALA A 99 12.41 2.04 11.10
C ALA A 99 13.47 2.42 10.06
N ARG A 100 13.78 1.52 9.11
CA ARG A 100 14.70 1.80 7.99
C ARG A 100 13.94 2.21 6.72
N GLY A 101 12.62 2.33 6.79
CA GLY A 101 11.77 2.74 5.69
C GLY A 101 11.58 1.68 4.60
N ARG A 102 11.83 0.40 4.87
CA ARG A 102 11.69 -0.67 3.88
C ARG A 102 10.22 -1.00 3.66
N HIS A 103 9.72 -0.77 2.44
CA HIS A 103 8.36 -1.14 2.02
C HIS A 103 8.32 -2.10 0.83
N LEU A 104 9.42 -2.28 0.07
CA LEU A 104 9.55 -3.23 -1.06
C LEU A 104 8.58 -3.01 -2.24
N LEU A 105 7.90 -1.86 -2.32
CA LEU A 105 6.90 -1.60 -3.38
C LEU A 105 7.52 -1.46 -4.77
N ASP A 106 8.81 -1.13 -4.84
CA ASP A 106 9.56 -0.97 -6.10
C ASP A 106 10.08 -2.31 -6.66
N GLU A 107 9.86 -3.43 -5.97
CA GLU A 107 10.26 -4.74 -6.47
C GLU A 107 9.41 -5.18 -7.66
N ASP A 108 10.01 -5.97 -8.56
CA ASP A 108 9.33 -6.55 -9.72
C ASP A 108 8.02 -7.26 -9.33
N GLY A 109 6.93 -6.88 -9.99
CA GLY A 109 5.59 -7.39 -9.73
C GLY A 109 4.82 -6.68 -8.61
N LEU A 110 5.45 -5.78 -7.86
CA LEU A 110 4.79 -4.89 -6.89
C LEU A 110 4.66 -3.45 -7.39
N ALA A 111 5.60 -2.98 -8.22
CA ALA A 111 5.53 -1.70 -8.91
C ALA A 111 4.24 -1.55 -9.74
#